data_AF-A0A0B8P1T4-F1
#
_entry.id   AF-A0A0B8P1T4-F1
#
_cell.length_a   1.000
_cell.length_b   1.000
_cell.length_c   1.000
_cell.angle_alpha   90.00
_cell.angle_beta   90.00
_cell.angle_gamma   90.00
#
_symmetry.space_group_name_H-M   'P 1'
#
loop_
_entity.id
_entity.type
_entity.pdbx_description
1 polymer ?
#
loop_
_entity_poly.entity_id
_entity_poly.type
_entity_poly.pdbx_seq_one_letter_code
_entity_poly.pdbx_strand_id
1 'polypeptide(L)'
;MANALHAYFQYQLIENAHHGLALGATLYFNDVNNSPFERSSFEQAIQLNYSYRNKNHTLFSSLGYSFHDDSEAIFGSLLNDSTLAFSAGYAYRIFDNHELIAQYHIYEGALDDDSAFSDPSQEVVLGYRYTYNDWMALEVSATENVGNMDNSTDIHFTGGLRFYID
;
A
#
# COMPACT_ATOMS: atom_id res chain seq x y z
N MET A 1 2.19 19.18 17.33
CA MET A 1 2.39 17.71 17.42
C MET A 1 1.53 17.10 16.32
N ALA A 2 2.11 16.26 15.48
CA ALA A 2 1.37 15.59 14.41
C ALA A 2 0.71 14.33 14.99
N ASN A 3 -0.62 14.28 14.93
CA ASN A 3 -1.39 13.11 15.35
C ASN A 3 -2.03 12.51 14.10
N ALA A 4 -1.47 11.40 13.61
CA ALA A 4 -2.09 10.60 12.57
C ALA A 4 -2.68 9.34 13.19
N LEU A 5 -3.98 9.11 12.96
CA LEU A 5 -4.70 7.91 13.33
C LEU A 5 -5.10 7.17 12.05
N HIS A 6 -4.78 5.88 12.00
CA HIS A 6 -5.17 5.00 10.90
C HIS A 6 -5.93 3.80 11.47
N ALA A 7 -7.15 3.60 11.00
CA ALA A 7 -7.98 2.45 11.35
C ALA A 7 -8.27 1.63 10.09
N TYR A 8 -7.98 0.33 10.15
CA TYR A 8 -8.25 -0.61 9.06
C TYR A 8 -9.19 -1.72 9.53
N PHE A 9 -10.27 -1.90 8.80
CA PHE A 9 -11.27 -2.95 9.02
C PHE A 9 -11.27 -3.88 7.82
N GLN A 10 -11.21 -5.19 8.04
CA GLN A 10 -11.26 -6.18 6.97
C GLN A 10 -12.33 -7.23 7.24
N TYR A 11 -13.03 -7.63 6.19
CA TYR A 11 -13.96 -8.75 6.18
C TYR A 11 -13.53 -9.79 5.15
N GLN A 12 -13.32 -11.03 5.61
CA GLN A 12 -12.97 -12.17 4.76
C GLN A 12 -14.24 -12.69 4.06
N LEU A 13 -14.31 -12.55 2.74
CA LEU A 13 -15.47 -12.97 1.93
C LEU A 13 -15.36 -14.44 1.50
N ILE A 14 -14.17 -14.84 1.06
CA ILE A 14 -13.89 -16.21 0.61
C ILE A 14 -12.60 -16.67 1.26
N GLU A 15 -12.64 -17.83 1.89
CA GLU A 15 -11.44 -18.51 2.36
C GLU A 15 -11.58 -20.00 2.04
N ASN A 16 -10.71 -20.50 1.18
CA ASN A 16 -10.63 -21.92 0.88
C ASN A 16 -9.17 -22.37 0.73
N ALA A 17 -8.97 -23.63 0.35
CA ALA A 17 -7.63 -24.23 0.28
C ALA A 17 -6.63 -23.43 -0.57
N HIS A 18 -7.09 -22.75 -1.62
CA HIS A 18 -6.22 -22.02 -2.55
C HIS A 18 -6.57 -20.55 -2.69
N HIS A 19 -7.79 -20.11 -2.41
CA HIS A 19 -8.26 -18.75 -2.68
C HIS A 19 -8.60 -18.01 -1.38
N GLY A 20 -8.18 -16.76 -1.31
CA GLY A 20 -8.61 -15.79 -0.32
C GLY A 20 -9.15 -14.54 -1.01
N LEU A 21 -10.33 -14.08 -0.61
CA LEU A 21 -10.90 -12.80 -1.03
C LEU A 21 -11.34 -12.02 0.21
N ALA A 22 -10.91 -10.78 0.34
CA ALA A 22 -11.26 -9.91 1.46
C ALA A 22 -11.61 -8.51 0.98
N LEU A 23 -12.54 -7.87 1.70
CA LEU A 23 -12.88 -6.47 1.53
C LEU A 23 -12.37 -5.69 2.76
N GLY A 24 -11.62 -4.63 2.53
CA GLY A 24 -11.08 -3.73 3.53
C GLY A 24 -11.69 -2.35 3.44
N ALA A 25 -11.75 -1.65 4.57
CA ALA A 25 -12.07 -0.25 4.68
C ALA A 25 -11.06 0.44 5.60
N THR A 26 -10.60 1.61 5.19
CA THR A 26 -9.62 2.42 5.92
C THR A 26 -10.23 3.76 6.27
N LEU A 27 -10.00 4.21 7.49
CA LEU A 27 -10.21 5.58 7.93
C LEU A 27 -8.86 6.16 8.34
N TYR A 28 -8.51 7.30 7.76
CA TYR A 28 -7.28 8.01 8.07
C TYR A 28 -7.61 9.42 8.53
N PHE A 29 -7.15 9.77 9.73
CA PHE A 29 -7.29 11.11 10.30
C PHE A 29 -5.91 11.65 10.59
N ASN A 30 -5.61 12.85 10.11
CA ASN A 30 -4.35 13.51 10.36
C ASN A 30 -4.61 14.94 10.84
N ASP A 31 -4.13 15.27 12.02
CA ASP A 31 -4.20 16.62 12.59
C ASP A 31 -2.80 17.07 13.04
N VAL A 32 -2.25 18.05 12.31
CA VAL A 32 -0.93 18.64 12.55
C VAL A 32 -1.11 20.06 13.06
N ASN A 33 -1.13 20.23 14.39
CA ASN A 33 -1.19 21.56 15.01
C ASN A 33 0.22 22.20 15.16
N ASN A 34 0.34 23.49 14.77
CA ASN A 34 1.51 24.38 14.89
C ASN A 34 2.78 23.98 14.09
N SER A 35 2.71 24.04 12.76
CA SER A 35 3.84 23.85 11.82
C SER A 35 3.52 24.54 10.47
N PRO A 36 4.49 24.89 9.60
CA PRO A 36 4.19 25.35 8.23
C PRO A 36 3.42 24.34 7.35
N PHE A 37 3.13 23.14 7.87
CA PHE A 37 2.31 22.10 7.26
C PHE A 37 1.05 21.81 8.10
N GLU A 38 0.46 22.84 8.72
CA GLU A 38 -0.80 22.70 9.47
C GLU A 38 -1.86 22.08 8.55
N ARG A 39 -2.32 20.88 8.90
CA ARG A 39 -3.21 20.05 8.08
C ARG A 39 -4.15 19.29 9.00
N SER A 40 -5.44 19.40 8.71
CA SER A 40 -6.48 18.54 9.26
C SER A 40 -7.13 17.84 8.08
N SER A 41 -6.89 16.55 7.92
CA SER A 41 -7.49 15.75 6.86
C SER A 41 -8.21 14.53 7.40
N PHE A 42 -9.31 14.18 6.72
CA PHE A 42 -10.03 12.94 6.94
C PHE A 42 -10.22 12.21 5.61
N GLU A 43 -9.46 11.14 5.43
CA GLU A 43 -9.49 10.32 4.23
C GLU A 43 -10.17 8.97 4.53
N GLN A 44 -10.86 8.45 3.52
CA GLN A 44 -11.55 7.16 3.59
C GLN A 44 -11.14 6.32 2.40
N ALA A 45 -10.92 5.02 2.59
CA ALA A 45 -10.65 4.14 1.46
C ALA A 45 -11.37 2.82 1.59
N ILE A 46 -11.66 2.21 0.44
CA ILE A 46 -12.11 0.83 0.32
C ILE A 46 -11.08 0.04 -0.49
N GLN A 47 -10.91 -1.23 -0.16
CA GLN A 47 -9.92 -2.08 -0.80
C GLN A 47 -10.44 -3.50 -0.99
N LEU A 48 -10.26 -4.06 -2.18
CA LEU A 48 -10.50 -5.47 -2.47
C LEU A 48 -9.17 -6.20 -2.58
N ASN A 49 -8.97 -7.25 -1.78
CA ASN A 49 -7.76 -8.05 -1.76
C ASN A 49 -8.07 -9.48 -2.21
N TYR A 50 -7.33 -9.97 -3.21
CA TYR A 50 -7.42 -11.35 -3.68
C TYR A 50 -6.07 -12.05 -3.54
N SER A 51 -6.10 -13.33 -3.18
CA SER A 51 -4.93 -14.19 -3.16
C SER A 51 -5.25 -15.58 -3.69
N TYR A 52 -4.28 -16.16 -4.39
CA TYR A 52 -4.28 -17.54 -4.84
C TYR A 52 -2.97 -18.21 -4.42
N ARG A 53 -3.03 -19.23 -3.57
CA ARG A 53 -1.88 -19.99 -3.10
C ARG A 53 -1.94 -21.42 -3.60
N ASN A 54 -0.86 -21.88 -4.21
CA ASN A 54 -0.67 -23.26 -4.62
C ASN A 54 0.76 -23.71 -4.32
N LYS A 55 0.92 -24.60 -3.32
CA LYS A 55 2.22 -25.05 -2.81
C LYS A 55 3.11 -23.85 -2.45
N ASN A 56 4.25 -23.71 -3.12
CA ASN A 56 5.25 -22.68 -2.88
C ASN A 56 4.96 -21.37 -3.63
N HIS A 57 3.85 -21.31 -4.38
CA HIS A 57 3.50 -20.17 -5.22
C HIS A 57 2.30 -19.44 -4.64
N THR A 58 2.41 -18.13 -4.49
CA THR A 58 1.29 -17.27 -4.11
C THR A 58 1.19 -16.13 -5.11
N LEU A 59 0.03 -15.98 -5.71
CA LEU A 59 -0.37 -14.78 -6.46
C LEU A 59 -1.27 -13.96 -5.56
N PHE A 60 -1.12 -12.64 -5.58
CA PHE A 60 -1.98 -11.76 -4.81
C PHE A 60 -2.16 -10.43 -5.53
N SER A 61 -3.29 -9.78 -5.31
CA SER A 61 -3.59 -8.49 -5.91
C SER A 61 -4.49 -7.67 -5.00
N SER A 62 -4.40 -6.36 -5.15
CA SER A 62 -5.22 -5.41 -4.43
C SER A 62 -5.76 -4.33 -5.37
N LEU A 63 -7.01 -3.93 -5.17
CA LEU A 63 -7.61 -2.78 -5.82
C LEU A 63 -8.18 -1.87 -4.71
N GLY A 64 -7.62 -0.68 -4.58
CA GLY A 64 -8.01 0.34 -3.61
C GLY A 64 -8.64 1.53 -4.30
N TYR A 65 -9.58 2.18 -3.61
CA TYR A 65 -10.15 3.45 -4.00
C TYR A 65 -10.26 4.34 -2.77
N SER A 66 -9.65 5.51 -2.83
CA SER A 66 -9.53 6.46 -1.72
C SER A 66 -10.32 7.72 -2.05
N PHE A 67 -10.99 8.27 -1.04
CA PHE A 67 -11.69 9.54 -1.06
C PHE A 67 -10.90 10.51 -0.21
N HIS A 68 -10.60 11.67 -0.79
CA HIS A 68 -9.82 12.73 -0.18
C HIS A 68 -10.75 13.87 0.26
N ASP A 69 -10.31 14.71 1.19
CA ASP A 69 -11.07 15.89 1.59
C ASP A 69 -10.88 17.00 0.53
N ASP A 70 -11.99 17.49 -0.04
CA ASP A 70 -12.05 18.52 -1.09
C ASP A 70 -11.29 19.82 -0.76
N SER A 71 -10.99 20.05 0.52
CA SER A 71 -10.29 21.26 0.99
C SER A 71 -8.77 21.15 0.96
N GLU A 72 -8.23 20.02 0.53
CA GLU A 72 -6.81 19.76 0.61
C GLU A 72 -6.03 20.24 -0.62
N ALA A 73 -5.20 21.25 -0.38
CA ALA A 73 -4.23 21.75 -1.35
C ALA A 73 -2.82 21.30 -0.99
N ILE A 74 -2.13 20.64 -1.92
CA ILE A 74 -0.70 20.32 -1.82
C ILE A 74 0.05 21.20 -2.82
N PHE A 75 1.06 21.93 -2.35
CA PHE A 75 1.82 22.91 -3.16
C PHE A 75 1.00 24.00 -3.86
N GLY A 76 -0.23 24.26 -3.39
CA GLY A 76 -1.13 25.26 -3.98
C GLY A 76 -2.03 24.71 -5.11
N SER A 77 -1.93 23.42 -5.43
CA SER A 77 -2.83 22.70 -6.33
C SER A 77 -3.81 21.83 -5.52
N LEU A 78 -5.01 21.61 -6.06
CA LEU A 78 -6.02 20.76 -5.45
C LEU A 78 -5.66 19.28 -5.66
N LEU A 79 -5.88 18.48 -4.61
CA LEU A 79 -5.90 17.02 -4.75
C LEU A 79 -7.11 16.60 -5.58
N ASN A 80 -6.99 15.46 -6.28
CA ASN A 80 -8.15 14.78 -6.82
C ASN A 80 -9.08 14.38 -5.67
N ASP A 81 -10.40 14.55 -5.84
CA ASP A 81 -11.42 14.14 -4.85
C ASP A 81 -11.32 12.64 -4.50
N SER A 82 -10.76 11.85 -5.41
CA SER A 82 -10.55 10.42 -5.22
C SER A 82 -9.37 9.90 -6.03
N THR A 83 -8.75 8.82 -5.57
CA THR A 83 -7.70 8.12 -6.33
C THR A 83 -7.87 6.62 -6.31
N LEU A 84 -7.59 5.98 -7.45
CA LEU A 84 -7.51 4.55 -7.61
C LEU A 84 -6.08 4.04 -7.41
N ALA A 85 -5.95 2.88 -6.77
CA ALA A 85 -4.69 2.17 -6.62
C ALA A 85 -4.87 0.69 -7.00
N PHE A 86 -3.94 0.14 -7.78
CA PHE A 86 -3.92 -1.28 -8.08
C PHE A 86 -2.54 -1.85 -7.78
N SER A 87 -2.50 -3.07 -7.26
CA SER A 87 -1.27 -3.84 -7.13
C SER A 87 -1.49 -5.29 -7.50
N ALA A 88 -0.46 -5.90 -8.08
CA ALA A 88 -0.39 -7.33 -8.31
C ALA A 88 1.00 -7.83 -7.95
N GLY A 89 1.05 -9.02 -7.35
CA GLY A 89 2.28 -9.58 -6.85
C GLY A 89 2.31 -11.09 -6.91
N TYR A 90 3.53 -11.58 -6.81
CA TYR A 90 3.88 -12.97 -6.79
C TYR A 90 4.90 -13.22 -5.70
N ALA A 91 4.64 -14.23 -4.87
CA ALA A 91 5.57 -14.71 -3.86
C ALA A 91 5.93 -16.17 -4.13
N TYR A 92 7.22 -16.47 -3.99
CA TYR A 92 7.77 -17.80 -4.14
C TYR A 92 8.52 -18.23 -2.88
N ARG A 93 8.06 -19.34 -2.29
CA ARG A 93 8.69 -19.96 -1.13
C ARG A 93 9.83 -20.89 -1.58
N ILE A 94 11.07 -20.49 -1.28
CA ILE A 94 12.27 -21.29 -1.59
C ILE A 94 12.40 -22.45 -0.61
N PHE A 95 12.24 -22.15 0.68
CA PHE A 95 12.26 -23.10 1.80
C PHE A 95 11.11 -22.76 2.73
N ASP A 96 10.80 -23.62 3.70
CA ASP A 96 9.63 -23.46 4.58
C ASP A 96 9.54 -22.08 5.26
N ASN A 97 10.68 -21.42 5.47
CA ASN A 97 10.84 -20.12 6.13
C ASN A 97 11.36 -18.98 5.23
N HIS A 98 11.59 -19.21 3.94
CA HIS A 98 12.20 -18.22 3.03
C HIS A 98 11.29 -17.94 1.84
N GLU A 99 10.89 -16.68 1.67
CA GLU A 99 9.97 -16.24 0.60
C GLU A 99 10.56 -15.04 -0.15
N LEU A 100 10.59 -15.14 -1.49
CA LEU A 100 10.88 -14.03 -2.39
C LEU A 100 9.57 -13.44 -2.89
N ILE A 101 9.50 -12.12 -2.97
CA ILE A 101 8.28 -11.39 -3.32
C ILE A 101 8.61 -10.40 -4.45
N ALA A 102 7.77 -10.37 -5.48
CA ALA A 102 7.81 -9.36 -6.52
C ALA A 102 6.41 -8.75 -6.65
N GLN A 103 6.32 -7.43 -6.72
CA GLN A 103 5.05 -6.71 -6.86
C GLN A 103 5.18 -5.59 -7.89
N TYR A 104 4.06 -5.29 -8.52
CA TYR A 104 3.89 -4.12 -9.37
C TYR A 104 2.68 -3.34 -8.86
N HIS A 105 2.87 -2.03 -8.73
CA HIS A 105 1.89 -1.10 -8.20
C HIS A 105 1.64 -0.01 -9.24
N ILE A 106 0.40 0.40 -9.37
CA ILE A 106 0.00 1.57 -10.13
C ILE A 106 -0.95 2.41 -9.27
N TYR A 107 -0.64 3.69 -9.19
CA TYR A 107 -1.40 4.68 -8.45
C TYR A 107 -1.87 5.75 -9.42
N GLU A 108 -3.14 6.10 -9.36
CA GLU A 108 -3.65 7.29 -10.03
C GLU A 108 -2.93 8.54 -9.48
N GLY A 109 -2.76 9.56 -10.33
CA GLY A 109 -2.15 10.81 -9.93
C GLY A 109 -2.89 11.47 -8.77
N ALA A 110 -2.15 12.12 -7.89
CA ALA A 110 -2.70 12.73 -6.68
C ALA A 110 -3.33 14.09 -6.96
N LEU A 111 -2.85 14.84 -7.96
CA LEU A 111 -3.28 16.21 -8.23
C LEU A 111 -4.21 16.30 -9.44
N ASP A 112 -5.18 17.23 -9.39
CA ASP A 112 -6.03 17.61 -10.52
C ASP A 112 -5.43 18.81 -11.28
N ASP A 113 -4.18 18.66 -11.74
CA ASP A 113 -3.47 19.71 -12.49
C ASP A 113 -2.61 19.15 -13.63
N ASP A 114 -1.91 20.02 -14.35
CA ASP A 114 -1.01 19.62 -15.45
C ASP A 114 0.43 19.30 -14.97
N SER A 115 0.61 19.01 -13.67
CA SER A 115 1.93 18.70 -13.11
C SER A 115 2.28 17.21 -13.25
N ALA A 116 3.54 16.85 -13.01
CA ALA A 116 3.96 15.45 -12.99
C ALA A 116 3.23 14.60 -11.92
N PHE A 117 2.62 15.23 -10.90
CA PHE A 117 1.88 14.52 -9.84
C PHE A 117 0.44 14.18 -10.23
N SER A 118 -0.07 14.65 -11.37
CA SER A 118 -1.33 14.17 -11.95
C SER A 118 -1.15 12.94 -12.83
N ASP A 119 0.08 12.65 -13.26
CA ASP A 119 0.40 11.43 -13.99
C ASP A 119 0.37 10.20 -13.06
N PRO A 120 -0.12 9.04 -13.54
CA PRO A 120 -0.04 7.80 -12.78
C PRO A 120 1.39 7.43 -12.37
N SER A 121 1.56 7.03 -11.12
CA SER A 121 2.82 6.47 -10.61
C SER A 121 2.84 4.95 -10.77
N GLN A 122 4.00 4.41 -11.16
CA GLN A 122 4.18 2.97 -11.37
C GLN A 122 5.41 2.51 -10.61
N GLU A 123 5.24 1.56 -9.71
CA GLU A 123 6.31 1.09 -8.84
C GLU A 123 6.49 -0.42 -8.95
N VAL A 124 7.76 -0.85 -8.97
CA VAL A 124 8.14 -2.26 -8.87
C VAL A 124 8.77 -2.50 -7.52
N VAL A 125 8.30 -3.52 -6.82
CA VAL A 125 8.83 -3.93 -5.51
C VAL A 125 9.47 -5.29 -5.62
N LEU A 126 10.70 -5.41 -5.13
CA LEU A 126 11.37 -6.68 -4.90
C LEU A 126 11.62 -6.84 -3.40
N GLY A 127 11.13 -7.94 -2.84
CA GLY A 127 11.14 -8.19 -1.42
C GLY A 127 11.61 -9.58 -1.06
N TYR A 128 12.02 -9.72 0.19
CA TYR A 128 12.35 -10.98 0.82
C TYR A 128 11.76 -11.02 2.23
N ARG A 129 11.15 -12.15 2.56
CA ARG A 129 10.60 -12.43 3.88
C ARG A 129 11.24 -13.70 4.46
N TYR A 130 11.64 -13.60 5.73
CA TYR A 130 12.05 -14.72 6.54
C TYR A 130 11.08 -14.91 7.70
N THR A 131 10.50 -16.11 7.85
CA THR A 131 9.60 -16.45 8.95
C THR A 131 10.31 -17.35 9.96
N TYR A 132 10.36 -16.93 11.22
CA TYR A 132 10.98 -17.69 12.31
C TYR A 132 9.90 -18.26 13.24
N ASN A 133 9.75 -19.59 13.24
CA ASN A 133 8.85 -20.34 14.11
C ASN A 133 7.43 -19.76 14.20
N ASP A 134 6.92 -19.21 13.10
CA ASP A 134 5.59 -18.59 12.94
C ASP A 134 5.24 -17.42 13.88
N TRP A 135 6.06 -17.09 14.88
CA TRP A 135 5.85 -15.97 15.81
C TRP A 135 6.53 -14.67 15.35
N MET A 136 7.48 -14.76 14.42
CA MET A 136 8.20 -13.59 13.89
C MET A 136 8.40 -13.68 12.39
N ALA A 137 8.27 -12.54 11.70
CA ALA A 137 8.75 -12.36 10.34
C ALA A 137 9.69 -11.15 10.24
N LEU A 138 10.80 -11.34 9.51
CA LEU A 138 11.68 -10.27 9.04
C LEU A 138 11.38 -10.02 7.56
N GLU A 139 11.17 -8.76 7.19
CA GLU A 139 10.83 -8.35 5.84
C GLU A 139 11.82 -7.26 5.39
N VAL A 140 12.37 -7.40 4.19
CA VAL A 140 13.15 -6.35 3.53
C VAL A 140 12.69 -6.21 2.10
N SER A 141 12.65 -4.98 1.58
CA SER A 141 12.29 -4.73 0.18
C SER A 141 12.98 -3.50 -0.38
N ALA A 142 13.09 -3.48 -1.70
CA ALA A 142 13.42 -2.31 -2.50
C ALA A 142 12.25 -2.03 -3.44
N THR A 143 11.85 -0.77 -3.52
CA THR A 143 10.80 -0.25 -4.41
C THR A 143 11.45 0.76 -5.34
N GLU A 144 11.19 0.64 -6.64
CA GLU A 144 11.68 1.54 -7.68
C GLU A 144 10.49 2.08 -8.48
N ASN A 145 10.48 3.38 -8.73
CA ASN A 145 9.54 4.00 -9.66
C ASN A 145 10.03 3.76 -11.09
N VAL A 146 9.22 3.10 -11.91
CA VAL A 146 9.57 2.70 -13.28
C VAL A 146 8.83 3.48 -14.37
N GLY A 147 7.87 4.31 -13.99
CA GLY A 147 7.02 5.06 -14.92
C GLY A 147 7.53 6.46 -15.18
N ASN A 148 7.30 7.36 -14.22
CA ASN A 148 7.67 8.77 -14.28
C ASN A 148 8.49 9.12 -13.04
N MET A 149 9.81 9.24 -13.18
CA MET A 149 10.72 9.46 -12.05
C MET A 149 10.43 10.76 -11.27
N ASP A 150 9.69 11.70 -11.86
CA ASP A 150 9.38 12.98 -11.23
C ASP A 150 8.19 12.91 -10.26
N ASN A 151 7.44 11.79 -10.19
CA ASN A 151 6.21 11.67 -9.40
C ASN A 151 6.27 10.72 -8.18
N SER A 152 7.40 10.05 -7.95
CA SER A 152 7.68 9.25 -6.75
C SER A 152 9.18 9.20 -6.46
N THR A 153 9.58 8.61 -5.33
CA THR A 153 10.98 8.43 -4.97
C THR A 153 11.66 7.48 -5.97
N ASP A 154 12.86 7.85 -6.47
CA ASP A 154 13.63 7.02 -7.41
C ASP A 154 13.77 5.57 -6.91
N ILE A 155 14.27 5.40 -5.68
CA ILE A 155 14.39 4.10 -5.00
C ILE A 155 14.12 4.26 -3.50
N HIS A 156 13.27 3.40 -2.95
CA HIS A 156 12.95 3.32 -1.52
C HIS A 156 13.28 1.93 -0.97
N PHE A 157 13.97 1.87 0.17
CA PHE A 157 14.24 0.63 0.89
C PHE A 157 13.41 0.54 2.17
N THR A 158 12.74 -0.58 2.38
CA THR A 158 11.94 -0.84 3.58
C THR A 158 12.50 -2.03 4.34
N GLY A 159 12.50 -1.93 5.67
CA GLY A 159 12.80 -3.03 6.58
C GLY A 159 11.72 -3.11 7.65
N GLY A 160 11.24 -4.32 7.94
CA GLY A 160 10.16 -4.56 8.88
C GLY A 160 10.39 -5.79 9.75
N LEU A 161 9.96 -5.71 11.00
CA LEU A 161 9.83 -6.83 11.91
C LEU A 161 8.37 -6.96 12.31
N ARG A 162 7.80 -8.15 12.12
CA ARG A 162 6.43 -8.47 12.49
C ARG A 162 6.45 -9.54 13.56
N PHE A 163 5.66 -9.33 14.60
CA PHE A 163 5.47 -10.28 15.68
C PHE A 163 4.01 -10.74 15.69
N TYR A 164 3.81 -12.05 15.82
CA TYR A 164 2.52 -12.67 16.00
C TYR A 164 2.40 -13.05 17.48
N ILE A 165 1.40 -12.48 18.15
CA ILE A 165 1.09 -12.74 19.55
C ILE A 165 -0.25 -13.46 19.57
N ASP A 166 -0.25 -14.69 20.05
CA ASP A 166 -1.44 -15.50 20.31
C ASP A 166 -2.15 -15.07 21.61
#